data_AF-A0A842VQZ2-F1
#
_entry.id   AF-A0A842VQZ2-F1
#
_cell.length_a   1.000
_cell.length_b   1.000
_cell.length_c   1.000
_cell.angle_alpha   90.00
_cell.angle_beta   90.00
_cell.angle_gamma   90.00
#
_symmetry.space_group_name_H-M   'P 1'
#
loop_
_entity.id
_entity.type
_entity.pdbx_description
1 polymer ?
#
loop_
_entity_poly.entity_id
_entity_poly.type
_entity_poly.pdbx_seq_one_letter_code
_entity_poly.pdbx_strand_id
1 'polypeptide(L)'
;MKKGEILAELKKAIYEVQDLSGEKYFEINEHTIPIGNLPGFDSFRVLETLFIVSTALGLEIEDDINLFISPDENRALQLHEISDRIYKQIK
;
A
#
# COMPACT_ATOMS: atom_id res chain seq x y z
N MET A 1 -15.64 7.54 -3.85
CA MET A 1 -14.80 6.34 -3.72
C MET A 1 -15.10 5.65 -2.40
N LYS A 2 -15.32 4.33 -2.40
CA LYS A 2 -15.59 3.54 -1.19
C LYS A 2 -14.29 2.95 -0.65
N LYS A 3 -14.19 2.77 0.68
CA LYS A 3 -13.02 2.11 1.32
C LYS A 3 -12.67 0.76 0.69
N GLY A 4 -13.68 -0.03 0.30
CA GLY A 4 -13.47 -1.32 -0.36
C GLY A 4 -12.81 -1.21 -1.74
N GLU A 5 -13.04 -0.11 -2.47
CA GLU A 5 -12.38 0.16 -3.76
C GLU A 5 -10.89 0.46 -3.53
N ILE A 6 -10.57 1.28 -2.52
CA ILE A 6 -9.18 1.62 -2.15
C ILE A 6 -8.41 0.37 -1.75
N LEU A 7 -9.00 -0.50 -0.92
CA LEU A 7 -8.36 -1.75 -0.53
C LEU A 7 -8.12 -2.67 -1.74
N ALA A 8 -9.06 -2.71 -2.69
CA ALA A 8 -8.90 -3.49 -3.91
C ALA A 8 -7.76 -2.95 -4.79
N GLU A 9 -7.68 -1.65 -4.99
CA GLU A 9 -6.59 -1.03 -5.77
C GLU A 9 -5.24 -1.13 -5.06
N LEU A 10 -5.20 -1.00 -3.73
CA LEU A 10 -4.00 -1.25 -2.94
C LEU A 10 -3.48 -2.67 -3.12
N LYS A 11 -4.37 -3.67 -3.09
CA LYS A 11 -3.98 -5.07 -3.34
C LYS A 11 -3.46 -5.27 -4.77
N LYS A 12 -4.13 -4.70 -5.77
CA LYS A 12 -3.69 -4.77 -7.17
C LYS A 12 -2.30 -4.17 -7.35
N ALA A 13 -2.04 -3.00 -6.78
CA ALA A 13 -0.74 -2.35 -6.84
C ALA A 13 0.38 -3.19 -6.22
N ILE A 14 0.13 -3.80 -5.05
CA ILE A 14 1.10 -4.72 -4.43
C ILE A 14 1.33 -5.95 -5.31
N TYR A 15 0.30 -6.49 -5.94
CA TYR A 15 0.46 -7.59 -6.89
C TYR A 15 1.26 -7.20 -8.13
N GLU A 16 1.05 -6.00 -8.65
CA GLU A 16 1.82 -5.47 -9.78
C GLU A 16 3.29 -5.30 -9.41
N VAL A 17 3.59 -4.76 -8.23
CA VAL A 17 4.96 -4.67 -7.71
C VAL A 17 5.60 -6.06 -7.55
N GLN A 18 4.87 -7.05 -7.05
CA GLN A 18 5.36 -8.44 -6.94
C GLN A 18 5.60 -9.09 -8.30
N ASP A 19 4.76 -8.81 -9.30
CA ASP A 19 4.93 -9.35 -10.66
C ASP A 19 6.16 -8.73 -11.36
N LEU A 20 6.34 -7.42 -11.20
CA LEU A 20 7.47 -6.68 -11.77
C LEU A 20 8.80 -6.97 -11.07
N SER A 21 8.79 -7.43 -9.81
CA SER A 21 10.01 -7.75 -9.08
C SER A 21 10.66 -9.05 -9.52
N GLY A 22 9.92 -9.93 -10.21
CA GLY A 22 10.37 -11.29 -10.53
C GLY A 22 10.52 -12.19 -9.29
N GLU A 23 10.04 -11.73 -8.13
CA GLU A 23 10.05 -12.51 -6.90
C GLU A 23 8.87 -13.50 -6.86
N LYS A 24 8.88 -14.37 -5.86
CA LYS A 24 7.78 -15.30 -5.62
C LYS A 24 6.51 -14.50 -5.33
N TYR A 25 5.42 -14.84 -6.02
CA TYR A 25 4.11 -14.28 -5.74
C TYR A 25 3.61 -14.73 -4.36
N PHE A 26 3.23 -13.78 -3.50
CA PHE A 26 2.58 -14.03 -2.22
C PHE A 26 1.14 -13.55 -2.28
N GLU A 27 0.20 -14.42 -1.90
CA GLU A 27 -1.19 -14.04 -1.70
C GLU A 27 -1.29 -13.07 -0.52
N ILE A 28 -2.08 -12.01 -0.70
CA ILE A 28 -2.30 -10.97 0.32
C ILE A 28 -3.78 -10.83 0.64
N ASN A 29 -4.06 -10.52 1.91
CA ASN A 29 -5.40 -10.22 2.40
C ASN A 29 -5.40 -8.89 3.17
N GLU A 30 -6.55 -8.50 3.72
CA GLU A 30 -6.68 -7.19 4.37
C GLU A 30 -5.84 -7.05 5.65
N HIS A 31 -5.45 -8.17 6.28
CA HIS A 31 -4.58 -8.23 7.45
C HIS A 31 -3.11 -8.39 7.12
N THR A 32 -2.73 -8.49 5.84
CA THR A 32 -1.33 -8.54 5.43
C THR A 32 -0.63 -7.24 5.83
N ILE A 33 0.52 -7.37 6.50
CA ILE A 33 1.46 -6.28 6.75
C ILE A 33 2.47 -6.32 5.60
N PRO A 34 2.63 -5.28 4.77
CA PRO A 34 3.58 -5.35 3.66
C PRO A 34 5.02 -5.32 4.15
N ILE A 35 5.39 -4.28 4.90
CA ILE A 35 6.75 -4.08 5.40
C ILE A 35 7.07 -5.17 6.44
N GLY A 36 8.07 -6.00 6.14
CA GLY A 36 8.57 -7.06 7.02
C GLY A 36 7.86 -8.42 6.90
N ASN A 37 6.68 -8.46 6.27
CA ASN A 37 5.89 -9.69 6.12
C ASN A 37 5.75 -10.13 4.65
N LEU A 38 5.91 -9.21 3.69
CA LEU A 38 6.12 -9.54 2.28
C LEU A 38 7.64 -9.52 1.97
N PRO A 39 8.22 -10.64 1.50
CA PRO A 39 9.61 -10.67 1.06
C PRO A 39 9.88 -9.60 0.00
N GLY A 40 11.05 -8.95 0.10
CA GLY A 40 11.46 -7.90 -0.84
C GLY A 40 10.68 -6.59 -0.74
N PHE A 41 9.67 -6.49 0.15
CA PHE A 41 8.85 -5.29 0.30
C PHE A 41 9.53 -4.24 1.19
N ASP A 42 10.46 -3.52 0.59
CA ASP A 42 11.26 -2.45 1.22
C ASP A 42 10.69 -1.05 0.96
N SER A 43 11.45 -0.01 1.34
CA SER A 43 11.06 1.38 1.14
C SER A 43 10.87 1.74 -0.34
N PHE A 44 11.57 1.09 -1.25
CA PHE A 44 11.40 1.33 -2.69
C PHE A 44 10.07 0.75 -3.17
N ARG A 45 9.74 -0.48 -2.74
CA ARG A 45 8.44 -1.11 -3.04
C ARG A 45 7.26 -0.35 -2.46
N VAL A 46 7.43 0.29 -1.31
CA VAL A 46 6.44 1.21 -0.73
C VAL A 46 6.14 2.37 -1.68
N LEU A 47 7.18 3.04 -2.20
CA LEU A 47 7.03 4.17 -3.12
C LEU A 47 6.39 3.76 -4.45
N GLU A 48 6.83 2.63 -5.03
CA GLU A 48 6.22 2.08 -6.25
C GLU A 48 4.74 1.77 -6.04
N THR A 49 4.40 1.13 -4.92
CA THR A 49 3.01 0.81 -4.59
C THR A 49 2.18 2.08 -4.42
N LEU A 50 2.70 3.08 -3.72
CA LEU A 50 2.02 4.37 -3.55
C LEU A 50 1.76 5.07 -4.87
N PHE A 51 2.76 5.08 -5.77
CA PHE A 51 2.65 5.68 -7.09
C PHE A 51 1.59 4.97 -7.96
N ILE A 52 1.55 3.64 -7.95
CA ILE A 52 0.56 2.87 -8.72
C ILE A 52 -0.85 3.13 -8.16
N VAL A 53 -1.02 3.09 -6.83
CA VAL A 53 -2.32 3.33 -6.20
C VAL A 53 -2.79 4.77 -6.43
N SER A 54 -1.93 5.76 -6.27
CA SER A 54 -2.29 7.17 -6.46
C SER A 54 -2.74 7.43 -7.90
N THR A 55 -2.03 6.86 -8.87
CA THR A 55 -2.37 6.91 -10.30
C THR A 55 -3.70 6.23 -10.58
N ALA A 56 -3.92 5.02 -10.06
CA ALA A 56 -5.15 4.25 -10.27
C ALA A 56 -6.39 4.94 -9.66
N LEU A 57 -6.20 5.61 -8.52
CA LEU A 57 -7.27 6.30 -7.80
C LEU A 57 -7.45 7.76 -8.24
N GLY A 58 -6.56 8.30 -9.08
CA GLY A 58 -6.56 9.71 -9.45
C GLY A 58 -6.36 10.65 -8.26
N LEU A 59 -5.52 10.24 -7.31
CA LEU A 59 -5.22 10.98 -6.08
C LEU A 59 -3.82 11.55 -6.11
N GLU A 60 -3.64 12.74 -5.54
CA GLU A 60 -2.34 13.23 -5.13
C GLU A 60 -2.13 12.83 -3.66
N ILE A 61 -1.10 12.04 -3.40
CA ILE A 61 -0.67 11.67 -2.05
C ILE A 61 0.59 12.48 -1.78
N GLU A 62 0.63 13.21 -0.67
CA GLU A 62 1.81 14.00 -0.28
C GLU A 62 3.03 13.08 -0.06
N ASP A 63 4.15 13.41 -0.70
CA ASP A 63 5.38 12.58 -0.72
C ASP A 63 6.02 12.39 0.67
N ASP A 64 5.70 13.27 1.63
CA ASP A 64 6.22 13.24 2.99
C ASP A 64 5.44 12.32 3.93
N ILE A 65 4.32 11.73 3.48
CA ILE A 65 3.50 10.83 4.29
C ILE A 65 3.76 9.36 3.94
N ASN A 66 4.49 8.67 4.81
CA ASN A 66 4.55 7.20 4.74
C ASN A 66 3.22 6.58 5.23
N LEU A 67 2.37 6.18 4.29
CA LEU A 67 1.07 5.56 4.59
C LEU A 67 1.18 4.11 5.09
N PHE A 68 2.36 3.48 5.03
CA PHE A 68 2.61 2.08 5.40
C PHE A 68 3.13 1.89 6.83
N ILE A 69 3.50 2.98 7.50
CA ILE A 69 3.96 2.98 8.90
C ILE A 69 2.97 3.79 9.74
N SER A 70 2.73 3.39 10.99
CA SER A 70 1.87 4.11 11.94
C SER A 70 2.30 5.58 12.12
N PRO A 71 1.38 6.49 12.50
CA PRO A 71 1.71 7.92 12.65
C PRO A 71 2.78 8.22 13.71
N ASP A 72 2.99 7.31 14.66
CA ASP A 72 4.03 7.37 15.68
C ASP A 72 5.33 6.66 15.26
N GLU A 73 5.43 6.23 13.99
CA GLU A 73 6.57 5.56 13.37
C GLU A 73 7.01 4.23 14.01
N ASN A 74 6.24 3.70 14.96
CA ASN A 74 6.63 2.53 15.77
C ASN A 74 6.29 1.17 15.14
N ARG A 75 5.41 1.12 14.13
CA ARG A 75 5.02 -0.15 13.50
C ARG A 75 4.60 -0.03 12.04
N ALA A 76 4.80 -1.10 11.28
CA ALA A 76 4.18 -1.28 9.98
C ALA A 76 2.67 -1.52 10.12
N LEU A 77 1.92 -1.13 9.09
CA LEU A 77 0.45 -1.21 9.05
C LEU A 77 -0.05 -2.39 8.22
N GLN A 78 -1.24 -2.88 8.57
CA GLN A 78 -1.99 -3.83 7.76
C GLN A 78 -2.67 -3.13 6.57
N LEU A 79 -2.96 -3.86 5.48
CA LEU A 79 -3.61 -3.26 4.29
C LEU A 79 -4.92 -2.54 4.60
N HIS A 80 -5.74 -3.04 5.51
CA HIS A 80 -6.99 -2.35 5.89
C HIS A 80 -6.71 -1.00 6.56
N GLU A 81 -5.67 -0.90 7.38
CA GLU A 81 -5.25 0.35 8.03
C GLU A 81 -4.67 1.33 7.02
N ILE A 82 -3.88 0.83 6.06
CA ILE A 82 -3.33 1.65 4.97
C ILE A 82 -4.48 2.20 4.12
N SER A 83 -5.47 1.36 3.78
CA SER A 83 -6.66 1.80 3.04
C SER A 83 -7.48 2.85 3.80
N ASP A 84 -7.58 2.74 5.13
CA ASP A 84 -8.21 3.77 5.97
C ASP A 84 -7.46 5.10 5.92
N ARG A 85 -6.13 5.05 5.87
CA ARG A 85 -5.30 6.25 5.77
C ARG A 85 -5.43 6.91 4.40
N ILE A 86 -5.37 6.14 3.32
CA ILE A 86 -5.63 6.65 1.97
C ILE A 86 -7.03 7.25 1.90
N TYR A 87 -8.04 6.59 2.48
CA TYR A 87 -9.41 7.10 2.51
C TYR A 87 -9.51 8.49 3.14
N LYS A 88 -8.74 8.74 4.20
CA LYS A 88 -8.70 10.05 4.88
C LYS A 88 -8.01 11.16 4.08
N GLN A 89 -7.21 10.81 3.07
CA GLN A 89 -6.56 11.80 2.18
C GLN A 89 -7.51 12.30 1.08
N ILE A 90 -8.60 11.57 0.83
CA ILE A 90 -9.62 11.95 -0.14
C ILE A 90 -10.57 12.93 0.56
N LYS A 91 -10.40 14.22 0.29
CA LYS A 91 -11.31 15.28 0.76
C LYS A 91 -12.64 15.26 0.00
#